data_AF-A0A8S2Y114-F1
#
_entry.id   AF-A0A8S2Y114-F1
#
_cell.length_a   1.000
_cell.length_b   1.000
_cell.length_c   1.000
_cell.angle_alpha   90.00
_cell.angle_beta   90.00
_cell.angle_gamma   90.00
#
_symmetry.space_group_name_H-M   'P 1'
#
loop_
_entity.id
_entity.type
_entity.pdbx_description
1 polymer ?
#
loop_
_entity_poly.entity_id
_entity_poly.type
_entity_poly.pdbx_seq_one_letter_code
_entity_poly.pdbx_strand_id
1 'polypeptide(L)'
;QDQTTTTTGISGTDWSRFINTLCHLSYPTNACTQFVDNLKNYYKNDTAKLREIDDFEKNYMPENAILWYTRPIFLYKLLNKAFLLRNPQLLFSIGFFIHDLYQQLNEEEEKYKSNHLVDCPVFTVYRGQ
;
A
#
# COMPACT_ATOMS: atom_id res chain seq x y z
N GLN A 1 -12.53 -5.09 -37.20
CA GLN A 1 -13.86 -5.63 -36.87
C GLN A 1 -13.65 -6.90 -36.08
N ASP A 2 -13.93 -7.03 -34.80
CA ASP A 2 -14.13 -6.11 -33.68
C ASP A 2 -13.84 -7.00 -32.46
N GLN A 3 -12.90 -6.59 -31.60
CA GLN A 3 -12.75 -7.27 -30.32
C GLN A 3 -13.87 -6.77 -29.41
N THR A 4 -14.86 -7.63 -29.19
CA THR A 4 -15.94 -7.38 -28.24
C THR A 4 -15.40 -7.47 -26.82
N THR A 5 -15.25 -6.30 -26.22
CA THR A 5 -15.08 -6.10 -24.79
C THR A 5 -16.25 -6.72 -24.04
N THR A 6 -16.07 -7.92 -23.51
CA THR A 6 -16.98 -8.47 -22.50
C THR A 6 -16.52 -7.91 -21.15
N THR A 7 -17.11 -6.77 -20.77
CA THR A 7 -17.01 -6.19 -19.44
C THR A 7 -17.74 -7.10 -18.45
N THR A 8 -17.09 -8.18 -18.01
CA THR A 8 -17.48 -8.85 -16.77
C THR A 8 -17.09 -7.93 -15.63
N GLY A 9 -18.09 -7.31 -15.01
CA GLY A 9 -17.92 -6.54 -13.78
C GLY A 9 -17.17 -7.39 -12.76
N ILE A 10 -15.96 -6.95 -12.41
CA ILE A 10 -15.12 -7.58 -11.40
C ILE A 10 -15.96 -7.67 -10.13
N SER A 11 -16.35 -8.89 -9.77
CA SER A 11 -17.12 -9.15 -8.58
C SER A 11 -16.28 -8.76 -7.35
N GLY A 12 -16.91 -8.33 -6.25
CA GLY A 12 -16.18 -7.93 -5.04
C GLY A 12 -15.20 -9.00 -4.52
N THR A 13 -15.46 -10.27 -4.85
CA THR A 13 -14.63 -11.43 -4.51
C THR A 13 -13.34 -11.55 -5.33
N ASP A 14 -13.28 -11.02 -6.55
CA ASP A 14 -12.07 -11.08 -7.38
C ASP A 14 -11.03 -10.04 -6.94
N TRP A 15 -11.53 -8.89 -6.48
CA TRP A 15 -10.68 -7.84 -5.94
C TRP A 15 -10.03 -8.22 -4.62
N SER A 16 -10.79 -8.83 -3.70
CA SER A 16 -10.24 -9.27 -2.42
C SER A 16 -9.14 -10.32 -2.62
N ARG A 17 -9.33 -11.25 -3.56
CA ARG A 17 -8.29 -12.22 -3.95
C ARG A 17 -7.04 -11.52 -4.46
N PHE A 18 -7.19 -10.54 -5.35
CA PHE A 18 -6.06 -9.78 -5.87
C PHE A 18 -5.28 -9.06 -4.76
N ILE A 19 -5.97 -8.35 -3.86
CA ILE A 19 -5.32 -7.70 -2.71
C ILE A 19 -4.61 -8.72 -1.82
N ASN A 20 -5.27 -9.85 -1.52
CA ASN A 20 -4.66 -10.92 -0.75
C ASN A 20 -3.38 -11.46 -1.43
N THR A 21 -3.41 -11.62 -2.75
CA THR A 21 -2.23 -12.03 -3.53
C THR A 21 -1.11 -11.00 -3.46
N LEU A 22 -1.40 -9.70 -3.53
CA LEU A 22 -0.40 -8.64 -3.36
C LEU A 22 0.26 -8.71 -1.96
N CYS A 23 -0.54 -8.91 -0.91
CA CYS A 23 -0.03 -9.01 0.46
C CYS A 23 0.85 -10.24 0.70
N HIS A 24 0.73 -11.30 -0.10
CA HIS A 24 1.51 -12.53 0.03
C HIS A 24 2.62 -12.69 -1.03
N LEU A 25 2.74 -11.72 -1.94
CA LEU A 25 3.78 -11.76 -2.96
C LEU A 25 5.15 -11.50 -2.33
N SER A 26 6.16 -12.24 -2.78
CA SER A 26 7.55 -11.90 -2.48
C SER A 26 8.01 -10.80 -3.43
N TYR A 27 8.42 -9.66 -2.89
CA TYR A 27 8.96 -8.54 -3.66
C TYR A 27 10.49 -8.58 -3.60
N PRO A 28 11.17 -8.36 -4.74
CA PRO A 28 12.62 -8.30 -4.74
C PRO A 28 13.08 -7.02 -4.02
N THR A 29 14.25 -7.05 -3.38
CA THR A 29 14.80 -5.92 -2.61
C THR A 29 14.97 -4.64 -3.44
N ASN A 30 15.09 -4.77 -4.76
CA ASN A 30 15.16 -3.64 -5.70
C ASN A 30 13.79 -3.09 -6.14
N ALA A 31 12.67 -3.62 -5.64
CA ALA A 31 11.35 -3.10 -5.96
C ALA A 31 11.17 -1.66 -5.48
N CYS A 32 11.68 -1.35 -4.28
CA CYS A 32 11.65 0.00 -3.72
C CYS A 32 12.46 0.99 -4.59
N THR A 33 13.68 0.62 -4.98
CA THR A 33 14.53 1.49 -5.81
C THR A 33 13.91 1.73 -7.19
N GLN A 34 13.40 0.68 -7.85
CA GLN A 34 12.70 0.82 -9.14
C GLN A 34 11.46 1.72 -9.02
N PHE A 35 10.70 1.58 -7.94
CA PHE A 35 9.54 2.41 -7.68
C PHE A 35 9.93 3.88 -7.48
N VAL A 36 10.96 4.15 -6.68
CA VAL A 36 11.49 5.49 -6.45
C VAL A 36 11.99 6.11 -7.76
N ASP A 37 12.74 5.39 -8.58
CA ASP A 37 13.23 5.86 -9.88
C ASP A 37 12.07 6.24 -10.81
N ASN A 38 11.03 5.41 -10.86
CA ASN A 38 9.82 5.71 -11.64
C ASN A 38 9.12 6.99 -11.13
N LEU A 39 9.07 7.21 -9.82
CA LEU A 39 8.48 8.42 -9.24
C LEU A 39 9.33 9.66 -9.50
N LYS A 40 10.66 9.57 -9.41
CA LYS A 40 11.56 10.67 -9.75
C LYS A 40 11.39 11.09 -11.21
N ASN A 41 11.26 10.12 -12.12
CA ASN A 41 10.98 10.39 -13.53
C ASN A 41 9.60 11.04 -13.75
N TYR A 42 8.57 10.61 -13.02
CA TYR A 42 7.22 11.18 -13.11
C TYR A 42 7.14 12.60 -12.55
N TYR A 43 7.82 12.88 -11.44
CA TYR A 43 7.81 14.17 -10.75
C TYR A 43 9.04 15.05 -11.06
N LYS A 44 9.75 14.81 -12.15
CA LYS A 44 10.98 15.54 -12.54
C LYS A 44 10.87 17.06 -12.52
N ASN A 45 9.67 17.61 -12.71
CA ASN A 45 9.41 19.05 -12.74
C ASN A 45 8.97 19.63 -11.37
N ASP A 46 8.75 18.79 -10.36
CA ASP A 46 8.24 19.16 -9.04
C ASP A 46 9.32 18.93 -7.98
N THR A 47 10.14 19.94 -7.73
CA THR A 47 11.27 19.88 -6.80
C THR A 47 10.87 19.60 -5.36
N ALA A 48 9.66 20.00 -4.94
CA ALA A 48 9.15 19.71 -3.62
C ALA A 48 8.89 18.21 -3.45
N LYS A 49 8.22 17.59 -4.42
CA LYS A 49 7.97 16.14 -4.41
C LYS A 49 9.25 15.33 -4.57
N LEU A 50 10.19 15.78 -5.40
CA LEU A 50 11.49 15.11 -5.52
C LEU A 50 12.23 15.04 -4.18
N ARG A 51 12.17 16.11 -3.38
CA ARG A 51 12.75 16.13 -2.04
C ARG A 51 12.06 15.14 -1.09
N GLU A 52 10.73 15.04 -1.14
CA GLU A 52 9.99 14.04 -0.35
C GLU A 52 10.35 12.60 -0.78
N ILE A 53 10.53 12.36 -2.07
CA ILE A 53 10.91 11.06 -2.62
C ILE A 53 12.34 10.68 -2.21
N ASP A 54 13.28 11.63 -2.26
CA ASP A 54 14.65 11.42 -1.77
C ASP A 54 14.71 11.15 -0.26
N ASP A 55 13.85 11.84 0.52
CA ASP A 55 13.74 11.60 1.96
C ASP A 55 13.18 10.21 2.25
N PHE A 56 12.16 9.80 1.50
CA PHE A 56 11.61 8.45 1.53
C PHE A 56 12.69 7.42 1.19
N GLU A 57 13.41 7.54 0.09
CA GLU A 57 14.43 6.56 -0.30
C GLU A 57 15.51 6.35 0.76
N LYS A 58 15.92 7.41 1.46
CA LYS A 58 16.98 7.35 2.47
C LYS A 58 16.52 6.86 3.84
N ASN A 59 15.30 7.22 4.23
CA ASN A 59 14.79 6.99 5.59
C ASN A 59 13.69 5.93 5.66
N TYR A 60 13.30 5.35 4.51
CA TYR A 60 12.33 4.27 4.49
C TYR A 60 12.91 2.99 5.06
N MET A 61 12.17 2.41 6.00
CA MET A 61 12.42 1.07 6.52
C MET A 61 11.06 0.35 6.63
N PRO A 62 10.99 -0.96 6.35
CA PRO A 62 9.75 -1.74 6.41
C PRO A 62 9.02 -1.63 7.75
N GLU A 63 9.77 -1.59 8.86
CA GLU A 63 9.25 -1.44 10.22
C GLU A 63 8.59 -0.09 10.50
N ASN A 64 8.69 0.88 9.59
CA ASN A 64 8.09 2.21 9.72
C ASN A 64 7.03 2.48 8.64
N ALA A 65 6.55 1.46 7.93
CA ALA A 65 5.58 1.62 6.83
C ALA A 65 4.29 2.35 7.24
N ILE A 66 3.73 2.09 8.42
CA ILE A 66 2.55 2.77 8.99
C ILE A 66 2.82 4.26 9.19
N LEU A 67 4.00 4.63 9.69
CA LEU A 67 4.39 6.04 9.85
C LEU A 67 4.45 6.74 8.50
N TRP A 68 5.01 6.08 7.49
CA TRP A 68 5.06 6.61 6.12
C TRP A 68 3.68 6.68 5.45
N TYR A 69 2.75 5.78 5.80
CA TYR A 69 1.36 5.82 5.33
C TYR A 69 0.52 6.95 5.96
N THR A 70 0.75 7.23 7.25
CA THR A 70 0.00 8.26 8.00
C THR A 70 0.49 9.68 7.72
N ARG A 71 1.71 9.85 7.20
CA ARG A 71 2.24 11.15 6.78
C ARG A 71 1.47 11.69 5.55
N PRO A 72 1.21 13.01 5.46
CA PRO A 72 0.48 13.64 4.35
C PRO A 72 1.36 13.81 3.09
N ILE A 73 2.16 12.80 2.76
CA ILE A 73 3.13 12.80 1.65
C ILE A 73 2.54 12.13 0.39
N PHE A 74 3.36 12.03 -0.66
CA PHE A 74 2.97 11.42 -1.93
C PHE A 74 2.47 9.96 -1.82
N LEU A 75 2.96 9.15 -0.87
CA LEU A 75 2.63 7.72 -0.76
C LEU A 75 1.14 7.46 -0.54
N TYR A 76 0.53 8.11 0.45
CA TYR A 76 -0.89 7.96 0.75
C TYR A 76 -1.75 8.32 -0.48
N LYS A 77 -1.43 9.44 -1.14
CA LYS A 77 -2.16 9.88 -2.34
C LYS A 77 -1.99 8.90 -3.50
N LEU A 78 -0.79 8.38 -3.69
CA LEU A 78 -0.47 7.43 -4.74
C LEU A 78 -1.17 6.09 -4.52
N LEU A 79 -1.14 5.59 -3.29
CA LEU A 79 -1.79 4.34 -2.91
C LEU A 79 -3.31 4.42 -3.07
N ASN A 80 -3.94 5.49 -2.56
CA ASN A 80 -5.38 5.71 -2.76
C ASN A 80 -5.75 5.85 -4.23
N LYS A 81 -4.93 6.54 -5.02
CA LYS A 81 -5.14 6.66 -6.47
C LYS A 81 -5.02 5.30 -7.15
N ALA A 82 -4.07 4.46 -6.75
CA ALA A 82 -3.90 3.11 -7.29
C ALA A 82 -5.13 2.23 -7.01
N PHE A 83 -5.67 2.30 -5.80
CA PHE A 83 -6.90 1.59 -5.42
C PHE A 83 -8.13 2.13 -6.16
N LEU A 84 -8.29 3.46 -6.23
CA LEU A 84 -9.43 4.10 -6.89
C LEU A 84 -9.48 3.77 -8.39
N LEU A 85 -8.32 3.79 -9.05
CA LEU A 85 -8.22 3.49 -10.48
C LEU A 85 -8.16 1.98 -10.77
N ARG A 86 -8.06 1.13 -9.74
CA ARG A 86 -7.86 -0.32 -9.87
C ARG A 86 -6.74 -0.66 -10.85
N ASN A 87 -5.67 0.13 -10.87
CA ASN A 87 -4.60 0.00 -11.85
C ASN A 87 -3.59 -1.06 -11.38
N PRO A 88 -3.55 -2.25 -12.01
CA PRO A 88 -2.72 -3.34 -11.52
C PRO A 88 -1.23 -3.01 -11.64
N GLN A 89 -0.77 -2.33 -12.70
CA GLN A 89 0.63 -1.92 -12.83
C GLN A 89 1.06 -1.01 -11.66
N LEU A 90 0.24 -0.02 -11.32
CA LEU A 90 0.57 0.87 -10.21
C LEU A 90 0.54 0.15 -8.86
N LEU A 91 -0.42 -0.77 -8.68
CA LEU A 91 -0.53 -1.61 -7.47
C LEU A 91 0.63 -2.58 -7.32
N PHE A 92 1.13 -3.16 -8.42
CA PHE A 92 2.32 -3.99 -8.39
C PHE A 92 3.57 -3.17 -8.05
N SER A 93 3.71 -1.96 -8.61
CA SER A 93 4.85 -1.09 -8.29
C SER A 93 4.88 -0.63 -6.84
N ILE A 94 3.73 -0.31 -6.23
CA ILE A 94 3.63 0.03 -4.80
C ILE A 94 3.40 -1.22 -3.91
N GLY A 95 3.40 -2.41 -4.50
CA GLY A 95 3.01 -3.65 -3.84
C GLY A 95 3.93 -4.01 -2.67
N PHE A 96 5.23 -3.75 -2.79
CA PHE A 96 6.19 -3.93 -1.70
C PHE A 96 5.79 -3.13 -0.46
N PHE A 97 5.34 -1.87 -0.65
CA PHE A 97 4.91 -1.02 0.45
C PHE A 97 3.59 -1.51 1.06
N ILE A 98 2.67 -2.05 0.24
CA ILE A 98 1.44 -2.68 0.73
C ILE A 98 1.76 -3.92 1.57
N HIS A 99 2.73 -4.72 1.12
CA HIS A 99 3.21 -5.90 1.85
C HIS A 99 3.80 -5.51 3.20
N ASP A 100 4.73 -4.56 3.22
CA ASP A 100 5.36 -4.06 4.46
C ASP A 100 4.32 -3.46 5.41
N LEU A 101 3.37 -2.68 4.88
CA LEU A 101 2.27 -2.11 5.66
C LEU A 101 1.36 -3.20 6.24
N TYR A 102 1.05 -4.25 5.48
CA TYR A 102 0.23 -5.37 5.93
C TYR A 102 0.94 -6.17 7.02
N GLN A 103 2.24 -6.43 6.87
CA GLN A 103 3.04 -7.10 7.91
C GLN A 103 3.05 -6.27 9.20
N GLN A 104 3.32 -4.98 9.11
CA GLN A 104 3.36 -4.12 10.28
C GLN A 104 1.99 -4.01 10.97
N LEU A 105 0.90 -3.96 10.21
CA LEU A 105 -0.45 -3.97 10.78
C LEU A 105 -0.77 -5.27 11.52
N ASN A 106 -0.39 -6.43 10.97
CA ASN A 106 -0.58 -7.71 11.65
C ASN A 106 0.25 -7.79 12.93
N GLU A 107 1.47 -7.28 12.93
CA GLU A 107 2.31 -7.22 14.13
C GLU A 107 1.69 -6.34 15.22
N GLU A 108 1.19 -5.16 14.85
CA GLU A 108 0.50 -4.26 15.79
C GLU A 108 -0.81 -4.88 16.31
N GLU A 109 -1.54 -5.60 15.46
CA GLU A 109 -2.75 -6.34 15.86
C GLU A 109 -2.41 -7.44 16.88
N GLU A 110 -1.36 -8.24 16.64
CA GLU A 110 -0.91 -9.28 17.56
C GLU A 110 -0.41 -8.69 18.89
N LYS A 111 0.33 -7.57 18.86
CA LYS A 111 0.73 -6.85 20.08
C LYS A 111 -0.48 -6.36 20.86
N TYR A 112 -1.46 -5.76 20.18
CA TYR A 112 -2.69 -5.29 20.82
C TYR A 112 -3.46 -6.44 21.45
N LYS A 113 -3.61 -7.56 20.72
CA LYS A 113 -4.25 -8.78 21.24
C LYS A 113 -3.54 -9.32 22.46
N SER A 114 -2.22 -9.47 22.41
CA SER A 114 -1.42 -9.94 23.55
C SER A 114 -1.60 -9.06 24.80
N ASN A 115 -1.64 -7.73 24.61
CA ASN A 115 -1.77 -6.78 25.71
C ASN A 115 -3.21 -6.61 26.24
N HIS A 116 -4.25 -6.83 25.42
CA HIS A 116 -5.66 -6.56 25.77
C HIS A 116 -6.54 -7.81 25.92
N LEU A 117 -6.17 -8.96 25.36
CA LEU A 117 -6.96 -10.20 25.51
C LEU A 117 -6.75 -10.92 26.85
N VAL A 118 -5.91 -10.38 27.74
CA VAL A 118 -5.85 -10.85 29.13
C VAL A 118 -7.09 -10.37 29.92
N ASP A 119 -7.85 -9.36 29.46
CA ASP A 119 -8.89 -8.74 30.29
C ASP A 119 -10.26 -8.40 29.65
N CYS A 120 -10.55 -8.55 28.33
CA CYS A 120 -11.94 -8.43 27.80
C CYS A 120 -12.10 -8.88 26.33
N PRO A 121 -13.21 -9.54 25.92
CA PRO A 121 -13.31 -10.20 24.61
C PRO A 121 -14.08 -9.44 23.51
N VAL A 122 -14.28 -8.12 23.58
CA VAL A 122 -15.00 -7.39 22.52
C VAL A 122 -14.23 -6.14 22.08
N PHE A 123 -13.68 -6.20 20.86
CA PHE A 123 -13.09 -5.06 20.16
C PHE A 123 -14.20 -4.27 19.43
N THR A 124 -14.88 -3.37 20.15
CA THR A 124 -15.86 -2.47 19.54
C THR A 124 -15.14 -1.31 18.86
N VAL A 125 -15.09 -1.33 17.52
CA VAL A 125 -14.55 -0.21 16.74
C VAL A 125 -15.68 0.68 16.28
N TYR A 126 -15.70 1.93 16.75
CA TYR A 126 -16.59 2.94 16.22
C TYR A 126 -15.99 3.48 14.92
N ARG A 127 -16.55 3.03 13.78
CA ARG A 127 -16.35 3.72 12.50
C ARG A 127 -17.67 4.43 12.18
N GLY A 128 -17.60 5.74 11.97
CA GLY A 128 -18.76 6.61 11.79
C GLY A 128 -19.72 6.11 10.71
N GLN A 129 -21.01 6.37 10.93
CA GLN A 129 -22.12 6.04 10.03
C GLN A 129 -22.10 6.87 8.76
#